data_AF-A0A7X3F8J1-F1
#
_entry.id   AF-A0A7X3F8J1-F1
#
_cell.length_a   1.000
_cell.length_b   1.000
_cell.length_c   1.000
_cell.angle_alpha   90.00
_cell.angle_beta   90.00
_cell.angle_gamma   90.00
#
_symmetry.space_group_name_H-M   'P 1'
#
loop_
_entity.id
_entity.type
_entity.pdbx_description
1 polymer ?
#
loop_
_entity_poly.entity_id
_entity_poly.type
_entity_poly.pdbx_seq_one_letter_code
_entity_poly.pdbx_strand_id
1 'polypeptide(L)' 'MSRDAKDTVYCSIQMPMAQGRELLELIAKLRASAAHPSLESVLKEAEGELEMSIEFVERMLADEGGLGRKPH' A
#
# COMPACT_ATOMS: atom_id res chain seq x y z
N MET A 1 2.08 -1.69 24.92
CA MET A 1 3.20 -0.73 24.95
C MET A 1 2.78 0.49 24.15
N SER A 2 2.71 1.66 24.79
CA SER A 2 2.48 2.93 24.08
C SER A 2 3.67 3.13 23.15
N ARG A 3 3.46 3.13 21.83
CA ARG A 3 4.50 3.56 20.89
C ARG A 3 4.81 5.00 21.28
N ASP A 4 6.01 5.26 21.78
CA ASP A 4 6.48 6.62 22.02
C ASP A 4 6.56 7.26 20.63
N ALA A 5 5.52 8.01 20.26
CA ALA A 5 5.35 8.58 18.92
C ALA A 5 6.46 9.57 18.52
N LYS A 6 7.44 9.80 19.40
CA LYS A 6 8.58 10.71 19.21
C LYS A 6 9.70 10.13 18.34
N ASP A 7 9.74 8.81 18.11
CA ASP A 7 10.78 8.14 17.30
C ASP A 7 10.16 7.27 16.20
N THR A 8 9.15 7.79 15.51
CA THR A 8 8.46 7.10 14.42
C THR A 8 8.34 8.01 13.21
N VAL A 9 8.72 7.50 12.04
CA VAL A 9 8.59 8.21 10.77
C VAL A 9 7.21 7.89 10.16
N TYR A 10 6.51 8.92 9.70
CA TYR A 10 5.23 8.78 8.99
C TYR A 10 5.43 9.18 7.53
N CYS A 11 5.10 8.28 6.60
CA CYS A 11 5.24 8.51 5.17
C CYS A 11 3.87 8.47 4.50
N SER A 12 3.52 9.53 3.77
CA SER A 12 2.42 9.51 2.80
C SER A 12 3.04 9.47 1.40
N ILE A 13 2.85 8.35 0.71
CA ILE A 13 3.45 8.10 -0.60
C ILE A 13 2.32 7.96 -1.63
N GLN A 14 2.41 8.70 -2.72
CA GLN A 14 1.51 8.59 -3.87
C GLN A 14 2.31 8.17 -5.10
N MET A 15 1.73 7.31 -5.93
CA MET A 15 2.35 6.83 -7.16
C MET A 15 1.29 6.36 -8.16
N PRO A 16 1.61 6.29 -9.48
CA PRO A 16 0.78 5.61 -10.46
C PRO A 16 0.56 4.13 -10.12
N MET A 17 -0.60 3.58 -10.51
CA MET A 17 -0.95 2.18 -10.24
C MET A 17 0.11 1.16 -10.68
N ALA A 18 0.76 1.39 -11.82
CA ALA A 18 1.83 0.51 -12.30
C ALA A 18 3.02 0.47 -11.32
N GLN A 19 3.45 1.63 -10.81
CA GLN A 19 4.52 1.72 -9.82
C GLN A 19 4.09 1.14 -8.47
N GLY A 20 2.82 1.30 -8.10
CA GLY A 20 2.25 0.67 -6.90
C GLY A 20 2.36 -0.85 -6.95
N ARG A 21 1.97 -1.47 -8.06
CA ARG A 21 2.10 -2.93 -8.24
C ARG A 21 3.54 -3.39 -8.23
N GLU A 22 4.43 -2.67 -8.92
CA GLU A 22 5.86 -2.98 -8.93
C GLU A 22 6.47 -2.91 -7.52
N LEU A 23 6.14 -1.87 -6.75
CA LEU A 23 6.60 -1.72 -5.38
C LEU A 23 6.06 -2.83 -4.47
N LEU A 24 4.79 -3.21 -4.62
CA LEU A 24 4.19 -4.31 -3.87
C LEU A 24 4.95 -5.62 -4.11
N GLU A 25 5.21 -5.97 -5.37
CA GLU A 25 6.00 -7.15 -5.72
C GLU A 25 7.42 -7.10 -5.13
N LEU A 26 8.05 -5.93 -5.13
CA LEU A 26 9.38 -5.74 -4.57
C LEU A 26 9.38 -5.94 -3.05
N ILE A 27 8.41 -5.38 -2.34
CA ILE A 27 8.27 -5.54 -0.88
C ILE A 27 8.04 -7.02 -0.53
N ALA A 28 7.16 -7.71 -1.25
CA ALA A 28 6.91 -9.14 -1.06
C ALA A 28 8.19 -9.98 -1.25
N LYS A 29 8.98 -9.67 -2.29
CA LYS A 29 10.29 -10.33 -2.54
C LYS A 29 11.29 -10.04 -1.42
N LEU A 30 11.39 -8.78 -0.97
CA LEU A 30 12.29 -8.39 0.13
C LEU A 30 11.91 -9.11 1.43
N ARG A 31 10.62 -9.18 1.75
CA ARG A 31 10.12 -9.87 2.93
C ARG A 31 10.39 -11.37 2.86
N ALA A 32 10.08 -12.00 1.73
CA ALA A 32 10.35 -13.42 1.50
C ALA A 32 11.85 -13.78 1.56
N SER A 33 12.74 -12.84 1.22
CA SER A 33 14.19 -13.04 1.31
C SER A 33 14.71 -13.15 2.75
N ALA A 34 13.95 -12.64 3.73
CA ALA A 34 14.37 -12.51 5.14
C ALA A 34 15.72 -11.79 5.36
N ALA A 35 16.21 -11.04 4.36
CA ALA A 35 17.52 -10.36 4.42
C ALA A 35 17.53 -9.18 5.41
N HIS A 36 16.36 -8.70 5.82
CA HIS A 36 16.19 -7.53 6.68
C HIS A 36 15.27 -7.82 7.87
N PRO A 37 15.71 -8.65 8.85
CA PRO A 37 14.85 -9.08 9.95
C PRO A 37 14.38 -7.93 10.86
N SER A 38 15.16 -6.86 10.99
CA SER A 38 14.75 -5.65 11.73
C SER A 38 13.62 -4.88 11.05
N LEU A 39 13.34 -5.16 9.78
CA LEU A 39 12.28 -4.52 8.99
C LEU A 39 11.08 -5.44 8.75
N GLU A 40 11.03 -6.67 9.28
CA GLU A 40 9.95 -7.62 9.00
C GLU A 40 8.56 -7.02 9.30
N SER A 41 8.40 -6.37 10.46
CA SER A 41 7.13 -5.72 10.81
C SER A 41 6.78 -4.58 9.87
N VAL A 42 7.77 -3.77 9.47
CA VAL A 42 7.59 -2.62 8.58
C VAL A 42 7.25 -3.08 7.17
N LEU A 43 7.95 -4.09 6.65
CA LEU A 43 7.68 -4.65 5.32
C LEU A 43 6.30 -5.30 5.26
N LYS A 44 5.89 -6.02 6.33
CA LYS A 44 4.55 -6.60 6.43
C LYS A 44 3.45 -5.53 6.47
N GLU A 45 3.64 -4.47 7.25
CA GLU A 45 2.70 -3.34 7.29
C GLU A 45 2.64 -2.62 5.94
N ALA A 46 3.79 -2.33 5.33
CA ALA A 46 3.86 -1.68 4.02
C ALA A 46 3.21 -2.52 2.90
N GLU A 47 3.41 -3.84 2.90
CA GLU A 47 2.76 -4.77 1.96
C GLU A 47 1.24 -4.67 2.07
N GLY A 48 0.69 -4.79 3.29
CA GLY A 48 -0.75 -4.73 3.52
C GLY A 48 -1.38 -3.36 3.26
N GLU A 49 -0.71 -2.27 3.66
CA GLU A 49 -1.19 -0.91 3.38
C GLU A 49 -1.23 -0.62 1.87
N LEU A 50 -0.21 -1.07 1.14
CA LEU A 50 -0.12 -0.89 -0.30
C LEU A 50 -1.17 -1.74 -1.04
N GLU A 51 -1.39 -2.99 -0.62
CA GLU A 51 -2.48 -3.84 -1.13
C GLU A 51 -3.85 -3.17 -0.97
N MET A 52 -4.17 -2.69 0.22
CA MET A 52 -5.44 -2.00 0.49
C MET A 52 -5.59 -0.72 -0.35
N SER A 53 -4.51 0.04 -0.52
CA SER A 53 -4.51 1.27 -1.33
C SER A 53 -4.77 0.96 -2.81
N ILE A 54 -4.11 -0.07 -3.35
CA ILE A 54 -4.31 -0.54 -4.72
C ILE A 54 -5.76 -1.01 -4.92
N GLU A 55 -6.27 -1.85 -4.02
CA GLU A 55 -7.65 -2.36 -4.10
C GLU A 55 -8.67 -1.21 -4.06
N PHE A 56 -8.44 -0.21 -3.21
CA PHE A 56 -9.28 0.98 -3.14
C PHE A 56 -9.32 1.73 -4.49
N VAL A 57 -8.16 1.99 -5.10
CA VAL A 57 -8.10 2.68 -6.40
C VAL A 57 -8.71 1.84 -7.51
N GLU A 58 -8.50 0.51 -7.52
CA GLU A 58 -9.13 -0.39 -8.48
C GLU A 58 -10.66 -0.32 -8.42
N ARG A 59 -11.23 -0.31 -7.21
CA ARG A 59 -12.68 -0.16 -7.01
C ARG A 59 -13.19 1.19 -7.52
N MET A 60 -12.47 2.28 -7.25
CA MET A 60 -12.84 3.60 -7.76
C MET A 60 -12.82 3.67 -9.29
N LEU A 61 -11.78 3.11 -9.92
CA LEU A 61 -11.70 3.05 -11.39
C LEU A 61 -12.78 2.15 -12.01
N ALA A 62 -13.14 1.06 -11.35
CA ALA A 62 -14.21 0.17 -11.79
C ALA A 62 -15.60 0.85 -11.70
N ASP A 63 -15.84 1.61 -10.62
CA ASP A 63 -17.08 2.36 -10.41
C ASP A 63 -17.19 3.56 -11.39
N GLU A 64 -16.08 4.23 -11.71
CA GLU A 64 -16.02 5.27 -12.74
C GLU A 64 -16.32 4.73 -14.15
N GLY A 65 -15.96 3.47 -14.43
CA GLY A 65 -16.33 2.77 -15.67
C GLY A 65 -17.82 2.40 -15.75
N GLY A 66 -18.57 2.50 -14.65
CA GLY A 66 -19.98 2.10 -14.55
C GLY A 66 -21.00 3.25 -14.56
N LEU A 67 -20.58 4.51 -14.44
CA LEU A 67 -21.50 5.64 -14.25
C LEU A 67 -21.68 6.50 -15.51
N GLY A 68 -22.27 5.85 -16.51
CA GLY A 68 -23.30 6.49 -17.32
C GLY A 68 -24.64 6.59 -16.56
N ARG A 69 -24.68 7.15 -15.34
CA ARG A 69 -25.94 7.53 -14.67
C ARG A 69 -25.83 8.89 -13.99
N LYS A 70 -26.65 9.81 -14.50
CA LYS A 70 -26.86 11.19 -14.07
C LYS A 70 -27.34 11.30 -12.61
N PRO A 71 -27.16 12.48 -11.99
CA PRO A 71 -27.55 12.75 -10.62
C PRO A 71 -29.06 12.94 -10.45
N HIS A 72 -29.57 12.58 -9.28
CA HIS A 72 -30.83 13.04 -8.71
C HIS A 72 -30.56 13.54 -7.29
#